data_AF-A0A0E0DU43-F1
#
_entry.id   AF-A0A0E0DU43-F1
#
_cell.length_a   1.000
_cell.length_b   1.000
_cell.length_c   1.000
_cell.angle_alpha   90.00
_cell.angle_beta   90.00
_cell.angle_gamma   90.00
#
_symmetry.space_group_name_H-M   'P 1'
#
loop_
_entity.id
_entity.type
_entity.pdbx_description
1 polymer ?
#
loop_
_entity_poly.entity_id
_entity_poly.type
_entity_poly.pdbx_seq_one_letter_code
_entity_poly.pdbx_strand_id
1 'polypeptide(L)'
;MNAFRFLGDMTHLFSVLVLLLKIYATKSCSGVSRKTQELYMLVFVARYMDLFTDYISLYNSVMKVVFITSSAAIVWCMRRHPQVRRTYDKDQDTFRHVVLVAAAFVLALLFNERFTFREICWAFSIYLEAVAILPQLVLLQRSRNVDNLTGQYVFFLGAYRAFYILNWIYRYFTEGHHSRWIRKRLPLVCFCFISNILYMKRSSDDLFLPAWIAGLVQTALYADFFYYYFLSWKNNVKLELPA
;
A
#
# COMPACT_ATOMS: atom_id res chain seq x y z
N MET A 1 -1.78 3.75 21.07
CA MET A 1 -2.15 4.11 19.68
C MET A 1 -1.80 5.58 19.50
N ASN A 2 -1.02 5.95 18.48
CA ASN A 2 -0.60 7.34 18.27
C ASN A 2 -1.53 8.02 17.26
N ALA A 3 -1.76 9.34 17.39
CA ALA A 3 -2.69 10.09 16.54
C ALA A 3 -2.35 9.96 15.04
N PHE A 4 -1.07 9.98 14.67
CA PHE A 4 -0.64 9.83 13.28
C PHE A 4 -0.89 8.43 12.71
N ARG A 5 -0.77 7.36 13.52
CA ARG A 5 -1.13 6.00 13.10
C ARG A 5 -2.63 5.90 12.81
N PHE A 6 -3.45 6.47 13.70
CA PHE A 6 -4.89 6.53 13.50
C PHE A 6 -5.25 7.32 12.24
N LEU A 7 -4.66 8.49 12.02
CA LEU A 7 -4.86 9.29 10.81
C LEU A 7 -4.42 8.53 9.54
N GLY A 8 -3.32 7.79 9.59
CA GLY A 8 -2.89 6.92 8.50
C GLY A 8 -3.93 5.84 8.19
N ASP A 9 -4.43 5.13 9.21
CA ASP A 9 -5.46 4.11 9.04
C ASP A 9 -6.77 4.68 8.46
N MET A 10 -7.20 5.83 8.97
CA MET A 10 -8.40 6.51 8.47
C MET A 10 -8.23 7.00 7.04
N THR A 11 -7.05 7.53 6.68
CA THR A 11 -6.76 7.97 5.31
C THR A 11 -6.73 6.78 4.35
N HIS A 12 -6.19 5.64 4.78
CA HIS A 12 -6.20 4.41 3.97
C HIS A 12 -7.64 3.91 3.78
N LEU A 13 -8.43 3.85 4.84
CA LEU A 13 -9.84 3.51 4.76
C LEU A 13 -10.59 4.46 3.82
N PHE A 14 -10.34 5.76 3.92
CA PHE A 14 -10.94 6.77 3.06
C PHE A 14 -10.60 6.53 1.58
N SER A 15 -9.34 6.19 1.25
CA SER A 15 -8.95 5.86 -0.13
C SER A 15 -9.74 4.68 -0.70
N VAL A 16 -9.97 3.65 0.12
CA VAL A 16 -10.76 2.46 -0.27
C VAL A 16 -12.23 2.83 -0.47
N LEU A 17 -12.79 3.67 0.42
CA LEU A 17 -14.17 4.15 0.30
C LEU A 17 -14.36 5.02 -0.94
N VAL A 18 -13.42 5.89 -1.28
CA VAL A 18 -13.46 6.71 -2.51
C VAL A 18 -13.49 5.82 -3.75
N LEU A 19 -12.67 4.76 -3.79
CA LEU A 19 -12.65 3.82 -4.91
C LEU A 19 -13.95 3.02 -5.02
N LEU A 20 -14.48 2.54 -3.90
CA LEU A 20 -15.78 1.87 -3.86
C LEU A 20 -16.92 2.79 -4.32
N LEU A 21 -16.93 4.04 -3.84
CA LEU A 21 -17.91 5.05 -4.22
C LEU A 21 -17.83 5.36 -5.71
N LYS A 22 -16.61 5.49 -6.28
CA LYS A 22 -16.40 5.61 -7.72
C LYS A 22 -17.10 4.47 -8.45
N ILE A 23 -16.76 3.23 -8.13
CA ILE A 23 -17.29 2.04 -8.82
C ILE A 23 -18.81 1.98 -8.68
N TYR A 24 -19.34 2.33 -7.51
CA TYR A 24 -20.78 2.30 -7.27
C TYR A 24 -21.53 3.41 -8.01
N ALA A 25 -21.02 4.63 -8.01
CA ALA A 25 -21.68 5.81 -8.58
C ALA A 25 -21.56 5.87 -10.11
N THR A 26 -20.37 5.61 -10.66
CA THR A 26 -20.13 5.69 -12.11
C THR A 26 -20.39 4.37 -12.83
N LYS A 27 -20.51 3.26 -12.09
CA LYS A 27 -20.60 1.89 -12.63
C LYS A 27 -19.45 1.55 -13.59
N SER A 28 -18.32 2.23 -13.45
CA SER A 28 -17.16 2.13 -14.34
C SER A 28 -15.86 1.92 -13.53
N CYS A 29 -14.95 1.13 -14.08
CA CYS A 29 -13.59 0.95 -13.57
C CYS A 29 -12.50 1.43 -14.54
N SER A 30 -12.86 2.29 -15.50
CA SER A 30 -11.89 2.96 -16.38
C SER A 30 -10.77 3.63 -15.57
N GLY A 31 -9.52 3.47 -16.00
CA GLY A 31 -8.34 4.01 -15.33
C GLY A 31 -7.94 3.35 -14.01
N VAL A 32 -8.57 2.23 -13.60
CA VAL A 32 -8.18 1.46 -12.39
C VAL A 32 -7.65 0.09 -12.79
N SER A 33 -6.43 -0.23 -12.38
CA SER A 33 -5.79 -1.51 -12.64
C SER A 33 -6.39 -2.59 -11.75
N ARG A 34 -6.95 -3.62 -12.40
CA ARG A 34 -7.46 -4.81 -11.69
C ARG A 34 -6.32 -5.57 -11.02
N LYS A 35 -5.14 -5.58 -11.65
CA LYS A 35 -3.96 -6.28 -11.14
C LYS A 35 -3.51 -5.69 -9.80
N THR A 36 -3.47 -4.37 -9.66
CA THR A 36 -3.15 -3.73 -8.37
C THR A 36 -4.17 -4.08 -7.29
N GLN A 37 -5.47 -4.12 -7.60
CA GLN A 37 -6.49 -4.51 -6.61
C GLN A 37 -6.35 -5.98 -6.17
N GLU A 38 -6.01 -6.88 -7.11
CA GLU A 38 -5.72 -8.29 -6.79
C GLU A 38 -4.47 -8.43 -5.91
N LEU A 39 -3.41 -7.64 -6.17
CA LEU A 39 -2.20 -7.61 -5.34
C LEU A 39 -2.49 -7.10 -3.92
N TYR A 40 -3.25 -6.01 -3.76
CA TYR A 40 -3.62 -5.49 -2.44
C TYR A 40 -4.51 -6.47 -1.67
N MET A 41 -5.44 -7.16 -2.34
CA MET A 41 -6.22 -8.24 -1.71
C MET A 41 -5.30 -9.34 -1.16
N LEU A 42 -4.30 -9.79 -1.94
CA LEU A 42 -3.31 -10.78 -1.48
C LEU A 42 -2.49 -10.27 -0.28
N VAL A 43 -2.07 -9.00 -0.30
CA VAL A 43 -1.37 -8.36 0.82
C VAL A 43 -2.21 -8.43 2.10
N PHE A 44 -3.48 -8.01 2.06
CA PHE A 44 -4.33 -7.99 3.26
C PHE A 44 -4.64 -9.40 3.78
N VAL A 45 -4.87 -10.36 2.90
CA VAL A 45 -5.11 -11.76 3.29
C VAL A 45 -3.85 -12.35 3.96
N ALA A 46 -2.68 -12.15 3.37
CA ALA A 46 -1.42 -12.66 3.94
C ALA A 46 -1.06 -11.98 5.27
N ARG A 47 -1.32 -10.68 5.39
CA ARG A 47 -0.98 -9.88 6.58
C ARG A 47 -1.89 -10.15 7.77
N TYR A 48 -3.19 -10.29 7.53
CA TYR A 48 -4.20 -10.37 8.58
C TYR A 48 -4.65 -11.82 8.84
N MET A 49 -3.80 -12.79 8.51
CA MET A 49 -4.02 -14.20 8.84
C MET A 49 -4.11 -14.44 10.36
N ASP A 50 -3.54 -13.53 11.15
CA ASP A 50 -3.61 -13.50 12.62
C ASP A 50 -4.99 -13.06 13.17
N LEU A 51 -5.96 -12.70 12.31
CA LEU A 51 -7.27 -12.18 12.71
C LEU A 51 -8.02 -13.10 13.68
N PHE A 52 -7.91 -14.42 13.52
CA PHE A 52 -8.60 -15.39 14.37
C PHE A 52 -7.71 -15.94 15.49
N THR A 53 -6.43 -15.61 15.51
CA THR A 53 -5.48 -16.18 16.50
C THR A 53 -5.10 -15.20 17.58
N ASP A 54 -5.00 -13.91 17.24
CA ASP A 54 -4.47 -12.89 18.15
C ASP A 54 -5.47 -11.75 18.30
N TYR A 55 -6.14 -11.71 19.45
CA TYR A 55 -7.02 -10.60 19.81
C TYR A 55 -6.24 -9.51 20.55
N ILE A 56 -6.00 -8.40 19.86
CA ILE A 56 -5.34 -7.22 20.43
C ILE A 56 -6.39 -6.22 20.94
N SER A 57 -7.34 -5.84 20.06
CA SER A 57 -8.42 -4.90 20.37
C SER A 57 -9.56 -5.01 19.36
N LEU A 58 -10.74 -4.50 19.76
CA LEU A 58 -11.90 -4.42 18.87
C LEU A 58 -11.59 -3.60 17.61
N TYR A 59 -10.96 -2.42 17.77
CA TYR A 59 -10.58 -1.57 16.63
C TYR A 59 -9.68 -2.31 15.64
N ASN A 60 -8.64 -3.02 16.12
CA ASN A 60 -7.73 -3.74 15.24
C ASN A 60 -8.46 -4.85 14.46
N SER A 61 -9.30 -5.63 15.15
CA SER A 61 -10.05 -6.72 14.56
C SER A 61 -11.05 -6.21 13.51
N VAL A 62 -11.80 -5.15 13.84
CA VAL A 62 -12.76 -4.52 12.92
C VAL A 62 -12.05 -3.95 11.68
N MET A 63 -10.95 -3.21 11.85
CA MET A 63 -10.21 -2.64 10.73
C MET A 63 -9.67 -3.73 9.79
N LYS A 64 -9.12 -4.83 10.33
CA LYS A 64 -8.68 -5.99 9.53
C LYS A 64 -9.82 -6.56 8.69
N VAL A 65 -10.99 -6.80 9.29
CA VAL A 65 -12.19 -7.29 8.59
C VAL A 65 -12.62 -6.32 7.49
N VAL A 66 -12.66 -5.01 7.78
CA VAL A 66 -13.04 -3.99 6.81
C VAL A 66 -12.10 -3.98 5.62
N PHE A 67 -10.77 -4.04 5.82
CA PHE A 67 -9.81 -4.07 4.71
C PHE A 67 -9.91 -5.33 3.85
N ILE A 68 -10.10 -6.51 4.45
CA ILE A 68 -10.27 -7.76 3.71
C ILE A 68 -11.57 -7.75 2.90
N THR A 69 -12.69 -7.39 3.54
CA THR A 69 -14.01 -7.42 2.89
C THR A 69 -14.13 -6.37 1.79
N SER A 70 -13.63 -5.16 2.01
CA SER A 70 -13.64 -4.09 1.01
C SER A 70 -12.74 -4.39 -0.19
N SER A 71 -11.53 -4.90 0.01
CA SER A 71 -10.64 -5.31 -1.09
C SER A 71 -11.22 -6.47 -1.91
N ALA A 72 -11.79 -7.47 -1.24
CA ALA A 72 -12.52 -8.54 -1.91
C ALA A 72 -13.73 -8.03 -2.70
N ALA A 73 -14.48 -7.07 -2.14
CA ALA A 73 -15.63 -6.45 -2.81
C ALA A 73 -15.21 -5.68 -4.08
N ILE A 74 -14.11 -4.91 -4.03
CA ILE A 74 -13.57 -4.20 -5.22
C ILE A 74 -13.21 -5.20 -6.32
N VAL A 75 -12.44 -6.24 -5.99
CA VAL A 75 -12.03 -7.28 -6.95
C VAL A 75 -13.25 -8.01 -7.51
N TRP A 76 -14.23 -8.33 -6.67
CA TRP A 76 -15.48 -8.96 -7.10
C TRP A 76 -16.27 -8.05 -8.05
N CYS A 77 -16.44 -6.78 -7.73
CA CYS A 77 -17.10 -5.80 -8.59
C CYS A 77 -16.41 -5.71 -9.95
N MET A 78 -15.08 -5.64 -9.99
CA MET A 78 -14.33 -5.56 -11.26
C MET A 78 -14.41 -6.85 -12.08
N ARG A 79 -14.48 -8.02 -11.44
CA ARG A 79 -14.49 -9.33 -12.14
C ARG A 79 -15.89 -9.78 -12.56
N ARG A 80 -16.91 -9.55 -11.75
CA ARG A 80 -18.25 -10.15 -11.89
C ARG A 80 -19.34 -9.17 -12.28
N HIS A 81 -19.25 -7.90 -11.89
CA HIS A 81 -20.32 -6.95 -12.17
C HIS A 81 -20.41 -6.65 -13.68
N PRO A 82 -21.58 -6.84 -14.32
CA PRO A 82 -21.69 -6.84 -15.78
C PRO A 82 -21.35 -5.50 -16.43
N GLN A 83 -21.69 -4.38 -15.78
CA GLN A 83 -21.36 -3.04 -16.29
C GLN A 83 -19.88 -2.68 -16.07
N VAL A 84 -19.35 -2.97 -14.88
CA VAL A 84 -18.00 -2.55 -14.49
C VAL A 84 -16.95 -3.33 -15.27
N ARG A 85 -17.14 -4.66 -15.41
CA ARG A 85 -16.21 -5.51 -16.17
C ARG A 85 -16.03 -5.08 -17.62
N ARG A 86 -17.07 -4.53 -18.26
CA ARG A 86 -17.02 -4.05 -19.65
C ARG A 86 -16.17 -2.80 -19.82
N THR A 87 -16.10 -1.97 -18.78
CA THR A 87 -15.30 -0.72 -18.75
C THR A 87 -13.83 -0.93 -18.39
N TYR A 88 -13.38 -2.17 -18.23
CA TYR A 88 -12.00 -2.48 -17.86
C TYR A 88 -11.10 -2.55 -19.09
N ASP A 89 -10.14 -1.63 -19.18
CA ASP A 89 -9.17 -1.52 -20.28
C ASP A 89 -8.04 -2.56 -20.16
N LYS A 90 -8.34 -3.79 -20.58
CA LYS A 90 -7.38 -4.91 -20.52
C LYS A 90 -6.12 -4.67 -21.34
N ASP A 91 -6.23 -3.92 -22.44
CA ASP A 91 -5.12 -3.67 -23.37
C ASP A 91 -4.07 -2.72 -22.79
N GLN A 92 -4.46 -1.84 -21.88
CA GLN A 92 -3.54 -0.92 -21.21
C GLN A 92 -2.87 -1.55 -19.98
N ASP A 93 -3.59 -2.43 -19.28
CA ASP A 93 -3.13 -3.14 -18.08
C ASP A 93 -2.30 -4.41 -18.43
N THR A 94 -1.21 -4.28 -19.20
CA THR A 94 -0.38 -5.44 -19.64
C THR A 94 0.67 -5.89 -18.62
N PHE A 95 0.77 -5.22 -17.47
CA PHE A 95 1.82 -5.47 -16.48
C PHE A 95 1.84 -6.91 -15.94
N ARG A 96 2.99 -7.58 -15.90
CA ARG A 96 3.12 -8.98 -15.45
C ARG A 96 3.21 -9.07 -13.92
N HIS A 97 2.08 -8.85 -13.24
CA HIS A 97 2.00 -8.85 -11.77
C HIS A 97 2.45 -10.17 -11.10
N VAL A 98 2.42 -11.29 -11.83
CA VAL A 98 2.94 -12.59 -11.36
C VAL A 98 4.43 -12.52 -11.00
N VAL A 99 5.21 -11.71 -11.73
CA VAL A 99 6.65 -11.51 -11.44
C VAL A 99 6.82 -10.83 -10.08
N LEU A 100 5.96 -9.87 -9.75
CA LEU A 100 6.02 -9.19 -8.44
C LEU A 100 5.68 -10.15 -7.30
N VAL A 101 4.66 -10.98 -7.48
CA VAL A 101 4.27 -12.00 -6.49
C VAL A 101 5.41 -12.99 -6.28
N ALA A 102 6.00 -13.51 -7.37
CA ALA A 102 7.11 -14.45 -7.28
C ALA A 102 8.34 -13.82 -6.62
N ALA A 103 8.73 -12.60 -7.02
CA ALA A 103 9.87 -11.90 -6.42
C ALA A 103 9.66 -11.61 -4.93
N ALA A 104 8.49 -11.12 -4.55
CA ALA A 104 8.15 -10.88 -3.14
C ALA A 104 8.15 -12.17 -2.32
N PHE A 105 7.69 -13.28 -2.90
CA PHE A 105 7.71 -14.59 -2.24
C PHE A 105 9.12 -15.13 -2.04
N VAL A 106 9.98 -15.04 -3.06
CA VAL A 106 11.39 -15.41 -2.92
C VAL A 106 12.08 -14.56 -1.85
N LEU A 107 11.87 -13.24 -1.87
CA LEU A 107 12.43 -12.36 -0.83
C LEU A 107 11.93 -12.72 0.57
N ALA A 108 10.65 -13.07 0.73
CA ALA A 108 10.09 -13.49 2.01
C ALA A 108 10.64 -14.83 2.53
N LEU A 109 11.09 -15.72 1.63
CA LEU A 109 11.75 -16.97 2.01
C LEU A 109 13.22 -16.77 2.37
N LEU A 110 13.90 -15.84 1.69
CA LEU A 110 15.31 -15.53 1.95
C LEU A 110 15.50 -14.66 3.18
N PHE A 111 14.58 -13.71 3.39
CA PHE A 111 14.66 -12.71 4.45
C PHE A 111 13.39 -12.81 5.31
N ASN A 112 13.45 -13.69 6.30
CA ASN A 112 12.43 -13.85 7.35
C ASN A 112 13.09 -13.81 8.74
N GLU A 113 12.38 -13.28 9.73
CA GLU A 113 12.89 -13.32 11.12
C GLU A 113 12.87 -14.74 11.68
N ARG A 114 11.84 -15.51 11.32
CA ARG A 114 11.69 -16.91 11.72
C ARG A 114 11.09 -17.70 10.57
N PHE A 115 11.58 -18.92 10.38
CA PHE A 115 11.00 -19.90 9.46
C PHE A 115 9.70 -20.50 9.99
N THR A 116 8.70 -19.64 10.22
CA THR A 116 7.32 -20.05 10.48
C THR A 116 6.41 -19.55 9.37
N PHE A 117 5.36 -20.30 9.07
CA PHE A 117 4.42 -19.94 8.00
C PHE A 117 3.85 -18.52 8.18
N ARG A 118 3.50 -18.15 9.41
CA ARG A 118 2.94 -16.84 9.74
C ARG A 118 3.92 -15.70 9.46
N GLU A 119 5.17 -15.84 9.87
CA GLU A 119 6.21 -14.83 9.66
C GLU A 119 6.56 -14.69 8.18
N ILE A 120 6.60 -15.79 7.43
CA ILE A 120 6.81 -15.76 5.97
C ILE A 120 5.66 -15.04 5.26
N CYS A 121 4.40 -15.35 5.61
CA CYS A 121 3.24 -14.64 5.05
C CYS A 121 3.24 -13.15 5.41
N TRP A 122 3.64 -12.81 6.64
CA TRP A 122 3.77 -11.44 7.07
C TRP A 122 4.86 -10.70 6.28
N ALA A 123 6.07 -11.25 6.16
CA ALA A 123 7.18 -10.69 5.38
C ALA A 123 6.83 -10.54 3.89
N PHE A 124 6.21 -11.58 3.31
CA PHE A 124 5.66 -11.55 1.95
C PHE A 124 4.70 -10.39 1.74
N SER A 125 3.78 -10.16 2.70
CA SER A 125 2.82 -9.05 2.61
C SER A 125 3.52 -7.69 2.55
N ILE A 126 4.66 -7.52 3.22
CA ILE A 126 5.41 -6.26 3.25
C ILE A 126 6.09 -6.02 1.89
N TYR A 127 6.84 -7.00 1.41
CA TYR A 127 7.54 -6.88 0.14
C TYR A 127 6.58 -6.72 -1.04
N LEU A 128 5.45 -7.44 -1.03
CA LEU A 128 4.45 -7.32 -2.08
C LEU A 128 3.75 -5.95 -2.05
N GLU A 129 3.42 -5.43 -0.88
CA GLU A 129 2.76 -4.13 -0.74
C GLU A 129 3.62 -2.97 -1.25
N ALA A 130 4.94 -3.05 -1.07
CA ALA A 130 5.88 -2.04 -1.55
C ALA A 130 5.80 -1.84 -3.07
N VAL A 131 5.52 -2.92 -3.81
CA VAL A 131 5.48 -2.93 -5.29
C VAL A 131 4.07 -3.08 -5.85
N ALA A 132 3.04 -3.28 -5.02
CA ALA A 132 1.66 -3.55 -5.45
C ALA A 132 1.03 -2.40 -6.27
N ILE A 133 1.52 -1.18 -6.11
CA ILE A 133 1.04 0.01 -6.83
C ILE A 133 1.56 0.12 -8.27
N LEU A 134 2.63 -0.61 -8.63
CA LEU A 134 3.27 -0.53 -9.95
C LEU A 134 2.32 -0.71 -11.14
N PRO A 135 1.44 -1.74 -11.19
CA PRO A 135 0.51 -1.91 -12.29
C PRO A 135 -0.41 -0.69 -12.49
N GLN A 136 -0.87 -0.06 -11.41
CA GLN A 136 -1.70 1.14 -11.45
C GLN A 136 -0.93 2.35 -11.99
N LEU A 137 0.32 2.56 -11.57
CA LEU A 137 1.13 3.68 -12.07
C LEU A 137 1.41 3.53 -13.57
N VAL A 138 1.79 2.33 -14.01
CA VAL A 138 2.01 2.02 -15.43
C VAL A 138 0.72 2.18 -16.25
N LEU A 139 -0.44 1.81 -15.68
CA LEU A 139 -1.73 2.04 -16.33
C LEU A 139 -2.01 3.54 -16.52
N LEU A 140 -1.70 4.38 -15.53
CA LEU A 140 -1.91 5.83 -15.60
C LEU A 140 -0.94 6.51 -16.58
N GLN A 141 0.29 6.00 -16.73
CA GLN A 141 1.23 6.45 -17.76
C GLN A 141 0.74 6.19 -19.18
N ARG A 142 0.05 5.06 -19.38
CA ARG A 142 -0.48 4.68 -20.69
C ARG A 142 -1.85 5.27 -20.98
N SER A 143 -2.64 5.47 -19.92
CA SER A 143 -3.97 6.07 -20.01
C SER A 143 -3.85 7.59 -20.03
N ARG A 144 -3.93 8.18 -21.22
CA ARG A 144 -3.90 9.65 -21.41
C ARG A 144 -5.13 10.39 -20.84
N ASN A 145 -6.13 9.67 -20.33
CA ASN A 145 -7.33 10.28 -19.76
C ASN A 145 -7.62 9.66 -18.40
N VAL A 146 -7.12 10.30 -17.34
CA VAL A 146 -7.38 9.90 -15.96
C VAL A 146 -8.54 10.71 -15.40
N ASP A 147 -9.59 10.02 -14.93
CA ASP A 147 -10.69 10.68 -14.24
C ASP A 147 -10.21 11.32 -12.92
N ASN A 148 -10.73 12.51 -12.59
CA ASN A 148 -10.38 13.21 -11.35
C ASN A 148 -10.55 12.33 -10.09
N LEU A 149 -11.60 11.50 -10.05
CA LEU A 149 -11.88 10.62 -8.92
C LEU A 149 -10.84 9.48 -8.78
N THR A 150 -10.28 9.01 -9.89
CA THR A 150 -9.15 8.07 -9.90
C THR A 150 -7.90 8.73 -9.36
N GLY A 151 -7.63 9.98 -9.77
CA GLY A 151 -6.53 10.78 -9.24
C GLY A 151 -6.63 10.99 -7.73
N GLN A 152 -7.81 11.35 -7.23
CA GLN A 152 -8.08 11.50 -5.79
C GLN A 152 -7.86 10.20 -5.03
N TYR A 153 -8.34 9.05 -5.54
CA TYR A 153 -8.08 7.74 -4.94
C TYR A 153 -6.57 7.49 -4.77
N VAL A 154 -5.78 7.65 -5.83
CA VAL A 154 -4.32 7.39 -5.78
C VAL A 154 -3.62 8.42 -4.87
N PHE A 155 -4.08 9.67 -4.86
CA PHE A 155 -3.61 10.68 -3.93
C PHE A 155 -3.83 10.28 -2.47
N PHE A 156 -5.04 9.86 -2.08
CA PHE A 156 -5.31 9.41 -0.70
C PHE A 156 -4.54 8.12 -0.36
N LEU A 157 -4.36 7.23 -1.34
CA LEU A 157 -3.54 6.04 -1.20
C LEU A 157 -2.05 6.39 -0.99
N GLY A 158 -1.53 7.46 -1.59
CA GLY A 158 -0.20 7.96 -1.25
C GLY A 158 -0.18 8.72 0.08
N ALA A 159 -1.24 9.47 0.40
CA ALA A 159 -1.28 10.35 1.56
C ALA A 159 -1.26 9.58 2.88
N TYR A 160 -1.93 8.42 2.96
CA TYR A 160 -1.82 7.61 4.18
C TYR A 160 -0.36 7.19 4.43
N ARG A 161 0.42 6.89 3.38
CA ARG A 161 1.85 6.58 3.51
C ARG A 161 2.62 7.77 4.08
N ALA A 162 2.34 8.99 3.61
CA ALA A 162 2.93 10.21 4.16
C ALA A 162 2.61 10.37 5.66
N PHE A 163 1.39 10.09 6.09
CA PHE A 163 1.04 10.12 7.52
C PHE A 163 1.76 9.04 8.33
N TYR A 164 1.96 7.85 7.76
CA TYR A 164 2.76 6.80 8.39
C TYR A 164 4.22 7.22 8.56
N ILE A 165 4.80 7.88 7.55
CA ILE A 165 6.15 8.49 7.62
C ILE A 165 6.21 9.51 8.75
N LEU A 166 5.25 10.43 8.83
CA LEU A 166 5.19 11.45 9.90
C LEU A 166 5.02 10.84 11.30
N ASN A 167 4.22 9.77 11.44
CA ASN A 167 4.10 9.02 12.69
C ASN A 167 5.46 8.54 13.19
N TRP A 168 6.31 8.07 12.27
CA TRP A 168 7.63 7.57 12.60
C TRP A 168 8.59 8.68 13.01
N ILE A 169 8.59 9.82 12.30
CA ILE A 169 9.35 11.01 12.71
C ILE A 169 8.96 11.41 14.13
N TYR A 170 7.66 11.49 14.40
CA TYR A 170 7.16 11.82 15.74
C TYR A 170 7.65 10.83 16.80
N ARG A 171 7.52 9.51 16.57
CA ARG A 171 7.99 8.47 17.50
C ARG A 171 9.50 8.51 17.72
N TYR A 172 10.29 8.80 16.69
CA TYR A 172 11.74 8.93 16.80
C TYR A 172 12.14 10.03 17.80
N PHE A 173 11.42 11.16 17.80
CA PHE A 173 11.69 12.26 18.71
C PHE A 173 11.09 12.11 20.11
N THR A 174 9.95 11.44 20.26
CA THR A 174 9.23 11.34 21.56
C THR A 174 9.56 10.08 22.37
N GLU A 175 9.76 8.91 21.74
CA GLU A 175 10.00 7.64 22.45
C GLU A 175 11.50 7.43 22.74
N GLY A 176 12.07 8.23 23.64
CA GLY A 176 13.53 8.32 23.90
C GLY A 176 14.27 7.03 24.31
N HIS A 177 13.56 5.97 24.75
CA HIS A 177 14.19 4.70 25.15
C HIS A 177 14.52 3.78 23.96
N HIS A 178 13.78 3.88 22.85
CA HIS A 178 14.12 3.23 21.58
C HIS A 178 15.10 4.11 20.75
N SER A 179 15.06 5.44 20.91
CA SER A 179 15.84 6.39 20.11
C SER A 179 17.35 6.43 20.37
N ARG A 180 17.89 5.76 21.40
CA ARG A 180 19.35 5.71 21.64
C ARG A 180 20.09 4.75 20.71
N TRP A 181 19.45 3.65 20.30
CA TRP A 181 20.00 2.71 19.31
C TRP A 181 19.71 3.21 17.88
N ILE A 182 18.51 3.75 17.65
CA ILE A 182 18.05 4.28 16.35
C ILE A 182 18.90 5.48 15.88
N ARG A 183 19.32 6.36 16.80
CA ARG A 183 20.13 7.56 16.51
C ARG A 183 21.61 7.28 16.16
N LYS A 184 22.16 6.13 16.58
CA LYS A 184 23.59 5.81 16.38
C LYS A 184 23.89 5.14 15.04
N ARG A 185 22.89 4.61 14.33
CA ARG A 185 23.09 3.84 13.10
C ARG A 185 22.26 4.31 11.91
N LEU A 186 21.42 5.36 12.04
CA LEU A 186 20.43 5.69 11.01
C LEU A 186 20.13 7.19 10.78
N PRO A 187 20.16 7.70 9.54
CA PRO A 187 19.61 9.02 9.20
C PRO A 187 18.08 9.01 9.14
N LEU A 188 17.48 10.10 9.63
CA LEU A 188 16.05 10.31 9.91
C LEU A 188 15.10 9.96 8.74
N VAL A 189 15.55 10.14 7.50
CA VAL A 189 14.77 9.94 6.27
C VAL A 189 14.35 8.48 6.11
N CYS A 190 15.12 7.55 6.67
CA CYS A 190 15.04 6.15 6.28
C CYS A 190 14.30 5.24 7.27
N PHE A 191 13.94 5.77 8.44
CA PHE A 191 13.08 5.11 9.42
C PHE A 191 11.59 5.16 9.04
N CYS A 192 11.22 6.09 8.14
CA CYS A 192 9.83 6.43 7.89
C CYS A 192 9.06 5.45 6.98
N PHE A 193 9.76 4.53 6.31
CA PHE A 193 9.20 3.81 5.16
C PHE A 193 8.64 2.41 5.43
N ILE A 194 8.68 1.94 6.67
CA ILE A 194 8.12 0.62 7.02
C ILE A 194 6.78 0.80 7.74
N SER A 195 5.68 0.54 7.02
CA SER A 195 4.36 0.45 7.63
C SER A 195 4.23 -0.86 8.43
N ASN A 196 3.83 -0.74 9.70
CA ASN A 196 3.53 -1.83 10.64
C ASN A 196 4.70 -2.54 11.37
N ILE A 197 5.78 -1.83 11.72
CA ILE A 197 6.65 -2.27 12.83
C ILE A 197 6.04 -1.79 14.17
N LEU A 198 4.90 -2.38 14.54
CA LEU A 198 4.45 -2.32 15.92
C LEU A 198 4.51 -3.70 16.57
N TYR A 199 5.64 -4.38 16.40
CA TYR A 199 6.19 -5.38 17.32
C TYR A 199 7.66 -5.58 16.94
N MET A 200 8.52 -4.61 17.26
CA MET A 200 9.97 -4.80 17.24
C MET A 200 10.33 -5.70 18.44
N LYS A 201 9.93 -6.96 18.39
CA LYS A 201 10.33 -7.97 19.37
C LYS A 201 11.48 -8.78 18.77
N ARG A 202 12.67 -8.23 19.04
CA ARG A 202 13.95 -8.94 19.15
C ARG A 202 14.71 -9.22 17.85
N SER A 203 15.58 -8.26 17.54
CA SER A 203 17.01 -8.49 17.22
C SER A 203 17.33 -9.63 16.26
N SER A 204 17.33 -9.34 14.96
CA SER A 204 18.21 -9.99 13.99
C SER A 204 18.60 -8.92 12.94
N ASP A 205 19.90 -8.62 12.84
CA ASP A 205 20.44 -7.55 11.99
C ASP A 205 20.22 -7.81 10.48
N ASP A 206 19.91 -9.06 10.08
CA ASP A 206 19.82 -9.51 8.68
C ASP A 206 18.56 -9.05 7.94
N LEU A 207 17.47 -8.74 8.67
CA LEU A 207 16.21 -8.30 8.05
C LEU A 207 16.17 -6.80 7.74
N PHE A 208 17.20 -6.07 8.16
CA PHE A 208 17.20 -4.62 8.14
C PHE A 208 17.30 -4.04 6.72
N LEU A 209 18.24 -4.55 5.92
CA LEU A 209 18.54 -4.05 4.59
C LEU A 209 17.41 -4.31 3.56
N PRO A 210 16.80 -5.51 3.49
CA PRO A 210 15.71 -5.76 2.54
C PRO A 210 14.46 -4.94 2.83
N ALA A 211 14.11 -4.76 4.11
CA ALA A 211 12.98 -3.93 4.51
C ALA A 211 13.21 -2.45 4.16
N TRP A 212 14.46 -1.99 4.27
CA TRP A 212 14.89 -0.66 3.83
C TRP A 212 14.72 -0.43 2.34
N ILE A 213 15.20 -1.38 1.53
CA ILE A 213 15.11 -1.30 0.07
C ILE A 213 13.63 -1.27 -0.35
N ALA A 214 12.79 -2.11 0.25
CA ALA A 214 11.36 -2.13 -0.03
C ALA A 214 10.70 -0.77 0.29
N GLY A 215 11.02 -0.17 1.44
CA GLY A 215 10.51 1.14 1.82
C GLY A 215 10.96 2.27 0.88
N LEU A 216 12.24 2.29 0.52
CA LEU A 216 12.79 3.29 -0.41
C LEU A 216 12.18 3.18 -1.81
N VAL A 217 12.05 1.96 -2.33
CA VAL A 217 11.39 1.70 -3.62
C VAL A 217 9.95 2.23 -3.57
N GLN A 218 9.22 1.92 -2.49
CA GLN A 218 7.84 2.36 -2.35
C GLN A 218 7.71 3.89 -2.36
N THR A 219 8.58 4.60 -1.65
CA THR A 219 8.52 6.07 -1.63
C THR A 219 8.99 6.72 -2.90
N ALA A 220 10.02 6.18 -3.56
CA ALA A 220 10.43 6.67 -4.86
C ALA A 220 9.25 6.61 -5.85
N LEU A 221 8.50 5.49 -5.85
CA LEU A 221 7.31 5.31 -6.69
C LEU A 221 6.19 6.31 -6.39
N TYR A 222 5.92 6.59 -5.11
CA TYR A 222 4.90 7.58 -4.74
C TYR A 222 5.36 9.02 -4.96
N ALA A 223 6.63 9.34 -4.72
CA ALA A 223 7.17 10.69 -4.89
C ALA A 223 7.10 11.14 -6.35
N ASP A 224 7.46 10.25 -7.27
CA ASP A 224 7.34 10.48 -8.71
C ASP A 224 5.88 10.78 -9.10
N PHE A 225 4.94 9.94 -8.65
CA PHE A 225 3.51 10.17 -8.87
C PHE A 225 3.02 11.50 -8.29
N PHE A 226 3.41 11.83 -7.05
CA PHE A 226 2.97 13.05 -6.37
C PHE A 226 3.47 14.31 -7.06
N TYR A 227 4.67 14.29 -7.62
CA TYR A 227 5.22 15.40 -8.37
C TYR A 227 4.33 15.75 -9.57
N TYR A 228 4.00 14.77 -10.42
CA TYR A 228 3.12 14.97 -11.57
C TYR A 228 1.68 15.28 -11.17
N TYR A 229 1.18 14.68 -10.10
CA TYR A 229 -0.14 14.99 -9.56
C TYR A 229 -0.26 16.45 -9.12
N PHE A 230 0.72 16.96 -8.37
CA PHE A 230 0.73 18.34 -7.93
C PHE A 230 0.85 19.32 -9.10
N LEU A 231 1.65 18.98 -10.10
CA LEU A 231 1.79 19.78 -11.32
C LEU A 231 0.47 19.86 -12.12
N SER A 232 -0.19 18.72 -12.31
CA SER A 232 -1.52 18.64 -12.96
C SER A 232 -2.57 19.43 -12.18
N TRP A 233 -2.60 19.30 -10.85
CA TRP A 233 -3.52 20.04 -9.99
C TRP A 233 -3.29 21.56 -10.04
N LYS A 234 -2.04 22.01 -9.94
CA LYS A 234 -1.69 23.44 -9.98
C LYS A 234 -2.05 24.09 -11.32
N ASN A 235 -1.88 23.35 -12.41
CA ASN A 235 -2.13 23.86 -13.76
C ASN A 235 -3.58 23.67 -14.22
N ASN A 236 -4.45 23.03 -13.41
CA ASN A 236 -5.80 22.61 -13.82
C ASN A 236 -5.83 21.79 -15.12
N VAL A 237 -4.74 21.06 -15.42
CA VAL A 237 -4.63 20.18 -16.59
C VAL A 237 -4.93 18.75 -16.13
N LYS A 238 -5.51 17.91 -17.00
CA LYS A 238 -5.69 16.49 -16.70
C LYS A 238 -4.35 15.82 -16.35
N LEU A 239 -4.40 14.84 -15.46
CA LEU A 239 -3.20 14.12 -15.04
C LEU A 239 -2.66 13.29 -16.20
N GLU A 240 -1.51 13.70 -16.71
CA GLU A 240 -0.72 12.97 -17.69
C GLU A 240 0.65 12.69 -17.08
N LEU A 241 0.99 11.40 -16.97
CA LEU A 241 2.33 10.98 -16.56
C LEU A 241 3.18 10.81 -17.84
N PRO A 242 4.48 11.16 -17.81
CA PRO A 242 5.35 10.94 -18.96
C PRO A 242 5.47 9.43 -19.25
N ALA A 243 5.53 9.12 -20.55
CA ALA A 243 5.60 7.76 -21.09
C ALA A 243 6.99 7.12 -20.93
#